data_AF-A0ABD2DL86-F1
#
_entry.id   AF-A0ABD2DL86-F1
#
_cell.length_a   1.000
_cell.length_b   1.000
_cell.length_c   1.000
_cell.angle_alpha   90.00
_cell.angle_beta   90.00
_cell.angle_gamma   90.00
#
_symmetry.space_group_name_H-M   'P 1'
#
loop_
_entity.id
_entity.type
_entity.pdbx_description
1 polymer ?
#
loop_
_entity_poly.entity_id
_entity_poly.type
_entity_poly.pdbx_seq_one_letter_code
_entity_poly.pdbx_strand_id
1 'polypeptide(L)'
;MEFRKTMDIDHILDWQPPELGKKIETIVMIFDCEGLGLKHFWKPLVEVYQEFFGLLEENYPETLKFMLIIKATKLFPVGYNLMKPFLSEDTRRKIIVLGNNWKEGLLKLISPEELPAQFGGTLTDPDGNPKCLTKINYGGEIPKSMYVRDQVKTQYEHSVQINRGSSHQVEYEILFPGCVLRWQFSSDGADVGFGVFLKTKMGERQRAGEMAEVLPSQRYNAHMVPEDGSLTCMEAGVYVLRFDNTYSFVHAKKVSFTVEVLLPDEGMQKYDKELTPV
;
A
#
# COMPACT_ATOMS: atom_id res chain seq x y z
N MET A 1 4.53 -17.85 31.54
CA MET A 1 3.96 -16.54 31.94
C MET A 1 5.01 -15.46 32.22
N GLU A 2 6.25 -15.80 32.60
CA GLU A 2 7.29 -14.84 33.02
C GLU A 2 7.90 -13.97 31.90
N PHE A 3 8.12 -14.50 30.69
CA PHE A 3 8.72 -13.73 29.59
C PHE A 3 7.82 -12.56 29.12
N ARG A 4 6.49 -12.70 29.26
CA ARG A 4 5.52 -11.64 28.97
C ARG A 4 5.69 -10.40 29.87
N LYS A 5 6.48 -10.49 30.96
CA LYS A 5 6.72 -9.36 31.89
C LYS A 5 8.01 -8.60 31.61
N THR A 6 9.01 -9.19 30.95
CA THR A 6 10.34 -8.59 30.82
C THR A 6 10.62 -7.98 29.44
N MET A 7 9.89 -8.35 28.38
CA MET A 7 10.14 -7.87 27.01
C MET A 7 11.63 -7.91 26.64
N ASP A 8 12.30 -8.99 27.03
CA ASP A 8 13.73 -9.16 26.78
C ASP A 8 13.94 -9.53 25.30
N ILE A 9 14.02 -8.50 24.46
CA ILE A 9 14.10 -8.64 23.01
C ILE A 9 15.40 -9.33 22.58
N ASP A 10 16.45 -9.20 23.41
CA ASP A 10 17.79 -9.74 23.13
C ASP A 10 17.81 -11.27 23.23
N HIS A 11 16.88 -11.86 24.01
CA HIS A 11 16.75 -13.30 24.18
C HIS A 11 15.48 -13.90 23.54
N ILE A 12 14.76 -13.14 22.70
CA ILE A 12 13.50 -13.60 22.10
C ILE A 12 13.67 -14.83 21.20
N LEU A 13 14.82 -14.97 20.55
CA LEU A 13 15.14 -16.10 19.67
C LEU A 13 15.50 -17.37 20.46
N ASP A 14 16.07 -17.21 21.66
CA ASP A 14 16.47 -18.33 22.53
C ASP A 14 15.32 -18.80 23.42
N TRP A 15 14.28 -17.97 23.58
CA TRP A 15 13.14 -18.30 24.41
C TRP A 15 12.38 -19.50 23.85
N GLN A 16 12.22 -20.53 24.68
CA GLN A 16 11.41 -21.70 24.38
C GLN A 16 10.34 -21.84 25.46
N PRO A 17 9.09 -22.16 25.08
CA PRO A 17 8.06 -22.46 26.06
C PRO A 17 8.46 -23.71 26.84
N PRO A 18 8.72 -23.61 28.17
CA PRO A 18 9.30 -24.71 28.96
C PRO A 18 8.44 -25.97 28.96
N GLU A 19 7.13 -25.80 28.74
CA GLU A 19 6.09 -26.81 28.90
C GLU A 19 5.96 -27.76 27.69
N LEU A 20 6.50 -27.40 26.52
CA LEU A 20 6.20 -28.09 25.27
C LEU A 20 7.17 -29.23 24.91
N GLY A 21 8.31 -29.36 25.60
CA GLY A 21 9.27 -30.46 25.42
C GLY A 21 9.82 -30.64 23.98
N LYS A 22 9.60 -29.65 23.10
CA LYS A 22 9.97 -29.66 21.68
C LYS A 22 10.41 -28.26 21.25
N LYS A 23 11.31 -28.21 20.28
CA LYS A 23 11.83 -26.95 19.73
C LYS A 23 10.73 -26.21 18.95
N ILE A 24 10.56 -24.92 19.25
CA ILE A 24 9.73 -23.97 18.52
C ILE A 24 10.64 -22.93 17.90
N GLU A 25 10.82 -22.98 16.59
CA GLU A 25 11.72 -22.08 15.85
C GLU A 25 11.01 -21.34 14.71
N THR A 26 9.67 -21.44 14.65
CA THR A 26 8.86 -20.83 13.59
C THR A 26 7.70 -20.01 14.13
N ILE A 27 7.28 -18.99 13.37
CA ILE A 27 6.23 -18.04 13.72
C ILE A 27 5.06 -18.09 12.73
N VAL A 28 3.89 -17.67 13.20
CA VAL A 28 2.71 -17.41 12.36
C VAL A 28 2.51 -15.90 12.30
N MET A 29 2.45 -15.34 11.09
CA MET A 29 2.13 -13.93 10.86
C MET A 29 0.67 -13.83 10.41
N ILE A 30 -0.10 -12.92 11.00
CA ILE A 30 -1.46 -12.60 10.55
C ILE A 30 -1.45 -11.15 10.07
N PHE A 31 -1.76 -10.96 8.79
CA PHE A 31 -1.99 -9.65 8.20
C PHE A 31 -3.49 -9.42 8.05
N ASP A 32 -4.02 -8.54 8.90
CA ASP A 32 -5.36 -8.00 8.74
C ASP A 32 -5.33 -6.90 7.68
N CYS A 33 -5.81 -7.23 6.48
CA CYS A 33 -5.83 -6.33 5.33
C CYS A 33 -7.20 -5.65 5.14
N GLU A 34 -8.06 -5.65 6.16
CA GLU A 34 -9.28 -4.85 6.15
C GLU A 34 -8.95 -3.37 5.95
N GLY A 35 -9.58 -2.74 4.95
CA GLY A 35 -9.33 -1.33 4.62
C GLY A 35 -8.01 -1.06 3.89
N LEU A 36 -7.30 -2.11 3.42
CA LEU A 36 -6.19 -1.93 2.47
C LEU A 36 -6.71 -1.14 1.25
N GLY A 37 -5.98 -0.08 0.89
CA GLY A 37 -6.48 0.99 0.04
C GLY A 37 -5.34 1.85 -0.49
N LEU A 38 -5.67 2.78 -1.39
CA LEU A 38 -4.71 3.61 -2.14
C LEU A 38 -3.70 4.36 -1.25
N LYS A 39 -4.11 4.82 -0.05
CA LYS A 39 -3.20 5.46 0.92
C LYS A 39 -2.00 4.59 1.31
N HIS A 40 -2.13 3.27 1.23
CA HIS A 40 -1.06 2.33 1.57
C HIS A 40 -0.06 2.14 0.42
N PHE A 41 -0.35 2.64 -0.78
CA PHE A 41 0.56 2.64 -1.92
C PHE A 41 1.37 3.92 -2.04
N TRP A 42 1.35 4.78 -1.02
CA TRP A 42 2.32 5.87 -0.92
C TRP A 42 3.74 5.31 -0.89
N LYS A 43 4.60 5.75 -1.81
CA LYS A 43 5.89 5.11 -2.10
C LYS A 43 6.79 4.95 -0.86
N PRO A 44 6.97 5.97 0.00
CA PRO A 44 7.77 5.81 1.22
C PRO A 44 7.26 4.72 2.18
N LEU A 45 5.93 4.51 2.26
CA LEU A 45 5.38 3.41 3.06
C LEU A 45 5.64 2.05 2.41
N VAL A 46 5.51 1.97 1.08
CA VAL A 46 5.81 0.75 0.32
C VAL A 46 7.27 0.34 0.51
N GLU A 47 8.20 1.29 0.44
CA GLU A 47 9.64 1.05 0.62
C GLU A 47 9.95 0.47 2.01
N VAL A 48 9.32 1.00 3.08
CA VAL A 48 9.47 0.44 4.44
C VAL A 48 9.06 -1.03 4.51
N TYR A 49 7.94 -1.41 3.88
CA TYR A 49 7.50 -2.81 3.88
C TYR A 49 8.38 -3.70 3.00
N GLN A 50 8.90 -3.19 1.88
CA GLN A 50 9.85 -3.91 1.03
C GLN A 50 11.15 -4.22 1.79
N GLU A 51 11.71 -3.21 2.48
CA GLU A 51 12.88 -3.38 3.33
C GLU A 51 12.61 -4.35 4.50
N PHE A 52 11.45 -4.25 5.14
CA PHE A 52 11.04 -5.18 6.19
C PHE A 52 11.03 -6.63 5.72
N PHE A 53 10.40 -6.93 4.59
CA PHE A 53 10.39 -8.29 4.05
C PHE A 53 11.78 -8.74 3.59
N GLY A 54 12.57 -7.86 2.96
CA GLY A 54 13.95 -8.15 2.61
C GLY A 54 14.80 -8.53 3.84
N LEU A 55 14.66 -7.78 4.94
CA LEU A 55 15.35 -8.06 6.19
C LEU A 55 14.94 -9.41 6.79
N LEU A 56 13.65 -9.76 6.73
CA LEU A 56 13.16 -11.08 7.17
C LEU A 56 13.78 -12.22 6.38
N GLU A 57 13.80 -12.12 5.04
CA GLU A 57 14.36 -13.17 4.18
C GLU A 57 15.88 -13.32 4.36
N GLU A 58 16.60 -12.20 4.52
CA GLU A 58 18.06 -12.21 4.63
C GLU A 58 18.55 -12.68 6.02
N ASN A 59 17.84 -12.32 7.09
CA ASN A 59 18.33 -12.50 8.46
C ASN A 59 17.56 -13.54 9.26
N TYR A 60 16.34 -13.89 8.84
CA TYR A 60 15.46 -14.84 9.54
C TYR A 60 14.94 -15.95 8.61
N PRO A 61 15.81 -16.65 7.85
CA PRO A 61 15.39 -17.70 6.94
C PRO A 61 14.74 -18.86 7.70
N GLU A 62 13.79 -19.54 7.06
CA GLU A 62 13.06 -20.70 7.62
C GLU A 62 12.30 -20.43 8.94
N THR A 63 12.21 -19.18 9.40
CA THR A 63 11.47 -18.83 10.62
C THR A 63 9.97 -18.68 10.39
N LEU A 64 9.51 -18.50 9.16
CA LEU A 64 8.08 -18.40 8.87
C LEU A 64 7.45 -19.80 8.80
N LYS A 65 6.35 -20.02 9.55
CA LYS A 65 5.48 -21.19 9.39
C LYS A 65 4.36 -20.91 8.40
N PHE A 66 3.57 -19.87 8.66
CA PHE A 66 2.47 -19.40 7.79
C PHE A 66 2.35 -17.88 7.85
N MET A 67 2.00 -17.27 6.73
CA MET A 67 1.55 -15.89 6.63
C MET A 67 0.08 -15.88 6.20
N LEU A 68 -0.81 -15.55 7.14
CA LEU A 68 -2.25 -15.61 6.98
C LEU A 68 -2.78 -14.22 6.63
N ILE A 69 -3.35 -14.07 5.44
CA ILE A 69 -3.96 -12.81 5.00
C ILE A 69 -5.47 -12.92 5.24
N ILE A 70 -6.03 -12.02 6.04
CA ILE A 70 -7.47 -11.97 6.33
C ILE A 70 -8.09 -10.67 5.83
N LYS A 71 -9.37 -10.73 5.45
CA LYS A 71 -10.19 -9.57 5.04
C LYS A 71 -9.53 -8.69 3.97
N ALA A 72 -8.75 -9.29 3.08
CA ALA A 72 -8.08 -8.59 2.01
C ALA A 72 -9.08 -7.87 1.09
N THR A 73 -8.70 -6.69 0.61
CA THR A 73 -9.49 -5.90 -0.34
C THR A 73 -9.11 -6.23 -1.78
N LYS A 74 -9.89 -5.74 -2.76
CA LYS A 74 -9.60 -5.88 -4.20
C LYS A 74 -8.27 -5.26 -4.64
N LEU A 75 -7.63 -4.46 -3.79
CA LEU A 75 -6.28 -3.93 -4.03
C LEU A 75 -5.16 -4.83 -3.52
N PHE A 76 -5.48 -5.93 -2.84
CA PHE A 76 -4.49 -6.89 -2.38
C PHE A 76 -3.57 -7.43 -3.49
N PRO A 77 -4.05 -7.81 -4.68
CA PRO A 77 -3.16 -8.27 -5.76
C PRO A 77 -2.10 -7.24 -6.15
N VAL A 78 -2.42 -5.94 -6.12
CA VAL A 78 -1.47 -4.85 -6.39
C VAL A 78 -0.45 -4.75 -5.25
N GLY A 79 -0.91 -4.74 -3.99
CA GLY A 79 -0.03 -4.71 -2.83
C GLY A 79 0.91 -5.90 -2.75
N TYR A 80 0.39 -7.11 -3.01
CA TYR A 80 1.19 -8.32 -3.06
C TYR A 80 2.26 -8.25 -4.16
N ASN A 81 1.92 -7.77 -5.36
CA ASN A 81 2.89 -7.67 -6.45
C ASN A 81 4.06 -6.72 -6.13
N LEU A 82 3.82 -5.67 -5.33
CA LEU A 82 4.88 -4.78 -4.85
C LEU A 82 5.85 -5.45 -3.87
N MET A 83 5.34 -6.36 -3.03
CA MET A 83 6.14 -7.09 -2.04
C MET A 83 6.80 -8.32 -2.64
N LYS A 84 6.18 -8.95 -3.65
CA LYS A 84 6.59 -10.24 -4.24
C LYS A 84 8.09 -10.33 -4.55
N PRO A 85 8.77 -9.34 -5.15
CA PRO A 85 10.22 -9.41 -5.39
C PRO A 85 11.08 -9.62 -4.14
N PHE A 86 10.58 -9.24 -2.97
CA PHE A 86 11.23 -9.31 -1.67
C PHE A 86 10.80 -10.54 -0.86
N LEU A 87 10.07 -11.47 -1.47
CA LEU A 87 9.60 -12.70 -0.84
C LEU A 87 10.24 -13.90 -1.54
N SER A 88 10.85 -14.80 -0.78
CA SER A 88 11.41 -16.05 -1.31
C SER A 88 10.31 -16.99 -1.79
N GLU A 89 10.65 -17.95 -2.65
CA GLU A 89 9.71 -19.00 -3.07
C GLU A 89 9.16 -19.80 -1.88
N ASP A 90 9.94 -19.93 -0.80
CA ASP A 90 9.49 -20.60 0.41
C ASP A 90 8.42 -19.81 1.16
N THR A 91 8.67 -18.52 1.40
CA THR A 91 7.69 -17.60 1.99
C THR A 91 6.42 -17.54 1.14
N ARG A 92 6.54 -17.42 -0.18
CA ARG A 92 5.39 -17.38 -1.11
C ARG A 92 4.49 -18.61 -0.98
N ARG A 93 5.05 -19.81 -0.79
CA ARG A 93 4.28 -21.05 -0.57
C ARG A 93 3.57 -21.08 0.79
N LYS A 94 4.08 -20.34 1.79
CA LYS A 94 3.55 -20.24 3.15
C LYS A 94 2.49 -19.14 3.31
N ILE A 95 2.22 -18.36 2.25
CA ILE A 95 1.15 -17.36 2.23
C ILE A 95 -0.20 -18.03 1.97
N ILE A 96 -1.15 -17.80 2.88
CA ILE A 96 -2.51 -18.33 2.81
C ILE A 96 -3.47 -17.14 2.85
N VAL A 97 -4.16 -16.91 1.73
CA VAL A 97 -5.23 -15.90 1.64
C VAL A 97 -6.54 -16.55 2.09
N LEU A 98 -7.12 -16.04 3.17
CA LEU A 98 -8.37 -16.53 3.74
C LEU A 98 -9.54 -15.67 3.27
N GLY A 99 -10.56 -16.33 2.70
CA GLY A 99 -11.80 -15.70 2.26
C GLY A 99 -12.80 -15.41 3.39
N ASN A 100 -14.09 -15.48 3.06
CA ASN A 100 -15.18 -15.07 3.97
C ASN A 100 -15.21 -15.84 5.31
N ASN A 101 -14.80 -17.11 5.32
CA ASN A 101 -14.73 -17.95 6.53
C ASN A 101 -13.36 -17.87 7.21
N TRP A 102 -12.75 -16.68 7.23
CA TRP A 102 -11.40 -16.49 7.75
C TRP A 102 -11.30 -16.80 9.25
N LYS A 103 -12.35 -16.56 10.04
CA LYS A 103 -12.36 -16.88 11.48
C LYS A 103 -12.23 -18.39 11.71
N GLU A 104 -13.01 -19.18 11.00
CA GLU A 104 -12.91 -20.64 11.03
C GLU A 104 -11.56 -21.12 10.50
N GLY A 105 -11.00 -20.43 9.49
CA GLY A 105 -9.66 -20.67 8.99
C GLY A 105 -8.58 -20.49 10.06
N LEU A 106 -8.64 -19.39 10.83
CA LEU A 106 -7.72 -19.12 11.94
C LEU A 106 -7.87 -20.16 13.06
N LEU A 107 -9.10 -20.52 13.43
CA LEU A 107 -9.40 -21.49 14.48
C LEU A 107 -8.94 -22.93 14.17
N LYS A 108 -8.69 -23.26 12.89
CA LYS A 108 -8.03 -24.54 12.52
C LYS A 108 -6.55 -24.58 12.89
N LEU A 109 -5.93 -23.41 13.09
CA LEU A 109 -4.48 -23.27 13.31
C LEU A 109 -4.15 -22.81 14.73
N ILE A 110 -5.05 -22.06 15.36
CA ILE A 110 -4.85 -21.42 16.67
C ILE A 110 -6.05 -21.77 17.55
N SER A 111 -5.79 -22.23 18.78
CA SER A 111 -6.88 -22.55 19.70
C SER A 111 -7.66 -21.29 20.10
N PRO A 112 -8.98 -21.40 20.38
CA PRO A 112 -9.81 -20.23 20.67
C PRO A 112 -9.25 -19.36 21.80
N GLU A 113 -8.72 -19.96 22.86
CA GLU A 113 -8.20 -19.28 24.05
C GLU A 113 -6.90 -18.51 23.81
N GLU A 114 -6.17 -18.78 22.73
CA GLU A 114 -4.97 -18.03 22.32
C GLU A 114 -5.24 -17.04 21.18
N LEU A 115 -6.43 -17.06 20.58
CA LEU A 115 -6.83 -16.15 19.51
C LEU A 115 -7.74 -15.03 20.04
N PRO A 116 -7.44 -13.74 19.79
CA PRO A 116 -8.32 -12.64 20.20
C PRO A 116 -9.76 -12.85 19.72
N ALA A 117 -10.73 -12.50 20.56
CA ALA A 117 -12.15 -12.60 20.21
C ALA A 117 -12.50 -11.76 18.98
N GLN A 118 -11.81 -10.63 18.77
CA GLN A 118 -11.87 -9.84 17.53
C GLN A 118 -11.57 -10.67 16.27
N PHE A 119 -10.68 -11.66 16.37
CA PHE A 119 -10.28 -12.55 15.28
C PHE A 119 -10.99 -13.91 15.29
N GLY A 120 -12.03 -14.08 16.12
CA GLY A 120 -12.89 -15.27 16.16
C GLY A 120 -12.61 -16.25 17.29
N GLY A 121 -11.61 -15.99 18.16
CA GLY A 121 -11.37 -16.80 19.35
C GLY A 121 -12.15 -16.33 20.58
N THR A 122 -11.56 -16.55 21.75
CA THR A 122 -12.13 -16.21 23.07
C THR A 122 -11.16 -15.40 23.93
N LEU A 123 -9.93 -15.15 23.48
CA LEU A 123 -8.96 -14.32 24.21
C LEU A 123 -9.44 -12.86 24.28
N THR A 124 -9.37 -12.28 25.48
CA THR A 124 -9.69 -10.88 25.75
C THR A 124 -8.63 -10.27 26.68
N ASP A 125 -8.59 -8.94 26.76
CA ASP A 125 -7.85 -8.25 27.82
C ASP A 125 -8.44 -8.53 29.21
N PRO A 126 -7.72 -8.20 30.31
CA PRO A 126 -8.24 -8.37 31.67
C PRO A 126 -9.57 -7.65 31.95
N ASP A 127 -9.88 -6.58 31.21
CA ASP A 127 -11.13 -5.83 31.29
C ASP A 127 -12.24 -6.39 30.38
N GLY A 128 -11.98 -7.50 29.68
CA GLY A 128 -12.89 -8.14 28.74
C GLY A 128 -12.86 -7.56 27.32
N ASN A 129 -11.94 -6.66 26.99
CA ASN A 129 -11.87 -6.09 25.65
C ASN A 129 -11.48 -7.15 24.60
N PRO A 130 -12.32 -7.40 23.57
CA PRO A 130 -12.09 -8.45 22.58
C PRO A 130 -10.91 -8.17 21.63
N LYS A 131 -10.43 -6.93 21.61
CA LYS A 131 -9.33 -6.49 20.73
C LYS A 131 -7.94 -6.81 21.27
N CYS A 132 -7.83 -7.18 22.55
CA CYS A 132 -6.54 -7.46 23.19
C CYS A 132 -5.54 -6.29 23.06
N LEU A 133 -5.99 -5.07 23.36
CA LEU A 133 -5.23 -3.82 23.26
C LEU A 133 -3.97 -3.78 24.13
N THR A 134 -3.90 -4.62 25.17
CA THR A 134 -2.65 -4.77 25.95
C THR A 134 -1.51 -5.41 25.14
N LYS A 135 -1.82 -6.00 23.98
CA LYS A 135 -0.87 -6.73 23.12
C LYS A 135 -0.87 -6.24 21.68
N ILE A 136 -2.01 -5.78 21.17
CA ILE A 136 -2.21 -5.47 19.75
C ILE A 136 -2.56 -3.99 19.61
N ASN A 137 -1.71 -3.26 18.90
CA ASN A 137 -2.00 -1.88 18.50
C ASN A 137 -2.84 -1.87 17.22
N TYR A 138 -3.89 -1.04 17.18
CA TYR A 138 -4.82 -0.92 16.04
C TYR A 138 -4.56 0.34 15.19
N GLY A 139 -3.38 0.95 15.34
CA GLY A 139 -3.03 2.21 14.70
C GLY A 139 -3.91 3.38 15.16
N GLY A 140 -4.13 4.31 14.24
CA GLY A 140 -4.89 5.54 14.47
C GLY A 140 -4.28 6.71 13.71
N GLU A 141 -4.98 7.85 13.70
CA GLU A 141 -4.41 9.09 13.19
C GLU A 141 -3.32 9.58 14.15
N ILE A 142 -2.13 9.84 13.61
CA ILE A 142 -1.02 10.39 14.41
C ILE A 142 -1.27 11.89 14.60
N PRO A 143 -1.29 12.41 15.84
CA PRO A 143 -1.47 13.83 16.09
C PRO A 143 -0.42 14.67 15.37
N LYS A 144 -0.85 15.72 14.64
CA LYS A 144 0.04 16.61 13.87
C LYS A 144 1.15 17.24 14.70
N SER A 145 0.94 17.42 16.00
CA SER A 145 1.96 17.92 16.93
C SER A 145 3.18 17.00 17.07
N MET A 146 3.09 15.73 16.65
CA MET A 146 4.21 14.78 16.66
C MET A 146 5.02 14.81 15.35
N TYR A 147 4.60 15.59 14.35
CA TYR A 147 5.25 15.59 13.05
C TYR A 147 6.57 16.37 13.14
N VAL A 148 7.65 15.73 12.69
CA VAL A 148 9.00 16.34 12.65
C VAL A 148 9.33 16.91 11.28
N ARG A 149 8.52 16.61 10.27
CA ARG A 149 8.63 17.07 8.88
C ARG A 149 7.28 16.91 8.20
N ASP A 150 7.01 17.77 7.22
CA ASP A 150 5.77 17.71 6.43
C ASP A 150 5.94 16.87 5.15
N GLN A 151 7.17 16.47 4.80
CA GLN A 151 7.48 15.73 3.59
C GLN A 151 8.76 14.89 3.70
N VAL A 152 8.88 13.89 2.83
CA VAL A 152 10.09 13.07 2.64
C VAL A 152 10.76 13.50 1.33
N LYS A 153 12.10 13.59 1.33
CA LYS A 153 12.85 13.93 0.11
C LYS A 153 12.66 12.83 -0.92
N THR A 154 12.22 13.20 -2.13
CA THR A 154 12.06 12.30 -3.26
C THR A 154 12.89 12.79 -4.44
N GLN A 155 13.34 11.87 -5.30
CA GLN A 155 13.88 12.22 -6.62
C GLN A 155 12.80 11.96 -7.67
N TYR A 156 12.67 12.88 -8.62
CA TYR A 156 11.70 12.77 -9.70
C TYR A 156 12.35 12.19 -10.95
N GLU A 157 11.63 11.31 -11.64
CA GLU A 157 12.10 10.68 -12.88
C GLU A 157 12.17 11.68 -14.04
N HIS A 158 11.21 12.60 -14.09
CA HIS A 158 11.11 13.59 -15.16
C HIS A 158 11.09 15.01 -14.63
N SER A 159 11.57 15.94 -15.47
CA SER A 159 11.49 17.36 -15.21
C SER A 159 11.28 18.12 -16.52
N VAL A 160 10.20 18.90 -16.60
CA VAL A 160 9.77 19.55 -17.84
C VAL A 160 9.51 21.04 -17.62
N GLN A 161 9.81 21.85 -18.64
CA GLN A 161 9.46 23.27 -18.70
C GLN A 161 8.14 23.44 -19.45
N ILE A 162 7.11 23.96 -18.78
CA ILE A 162 5.78 24.21 -19.34
C ILE A 162 5.62 25.72 -19.54
N ASN A 163 5.57 26.15 -20.80
CA ASN A 163 5.33 27.55 -21.16
C ASN A 163 3.99 28.06 -20.58
N ARG A 164 3.90 29.38 -20.37
CA ARG A 164 2.67 30.04 -19.93
C ARG A 164 1.51 29.71 -20.87
N GLY A 165 0.36 29.36 -20.30
CA GLY A 165 -0.85 29.03 -21.07
C GLY A 165 -0.74 27.71 -21.87
N SER A 166 0.33 26.94 -21.65
CA SER A 166 0.53 25.63 -22.25
C SER A 166 0.31 24.52 -21.21
N SER A 167 0.36 23.28 -21.68
CA SER A 167 0.26 22.10 -20.83
C SER A 167 1.21 21.01 -21.33
N HIS A 168 1.63 20.15 -20.41
CA HIS A 168 2.35 18.91 -20.69
C HIS A 168 1.47 17.72 -20.30
N GLN A 169 1.60 16.60 -21.00
CA GLN A 169 0.85 15.40 -20.67
C GLN A 169 1.68 14.15 -20.93
N VAL A 170 1.47 13.13 -20.10
CA VAL A 170 1.99 11.78 -20.29
C VAL A 170 0.82 10.82 -20.43
N GLU A 171 1.00 9.78 -21.24
CA GLU A 171 -0.07 8.87 -21.65
C GLU A 171 0.32 7.43 -21.34
N TYR A 172 -0.58 6.68 -20.69
CA TYR A 172 -0.39 5.28 -20.33
C TYR A 172 -1.53 4.46 -20.94
N GLU A 173 -1.19 3.56 -21.85
CA GLU A 173 -2.13 2.60 -22.42
C GLU A 173 -2.33 1.44 -21.45
N ILE A 174 -3.54 1.35 -20.89
CA ILE A 174 -3.95 0.32 -19.95
C ILE A 174 -4.83 -0.67 -20.68
N LEU A 175 -4.32 -1.90 -20.86
CA LEU A 175 -5.04 -2.98 -21.52
C LEU A 175 -5.86 -3.81 -20.53
N PHE A 176 -5.39 -3.91 -19.28
CA PHE A 176 -5.97 -4.75 -18.24
C PHE A 176 -6.40 -3.88 -17.05
N PRO A 177 -7.71 -3.77 -16.79
CA PRO A 177 -8.22 -3.07 -15.61
C PRO A 177 -7.70 -3.66 -14.29
N GLY A 178 -7.68 -2.83 -13.25
CA GLY A 178 -7.32 -3.22 -11.89
C GLY A 178 -5.90 -2.84 -11.46
N CYS A 179 -5.07 -2.32 -12.35
CA CYS A 179 -3.82 -1.67 -11.96
C CYS A 179 -4.06 -0.33 -11.24
N VAL A 180 -3.07 0.12 -10.49
CA VAL A 180 -3.10 1.44 -9.84
C VAL A 180 -2.13 2.36 -10.56
N LEU A 181 -2.62 3.52 -10.99
CA LEU A 181 -1.79 4.61 -11.47
C LEU A 181 -1.42 5.47 -10.27
N ARG A 182 -0.11 5.63 -10.00
CA ARG A 182 0.42 6.46 -8.91
C ARG A 182 1.26 7.58 -9.50
N TRP A 183 1.14 8.78 -8.94
CA TRP A 183 1.96 9.92 -9.32
C TRP A 183 2.45 10.69 -8.10
N GLN A 184 3.56 11.38 -8.28
CA GLN A 184 4.02 12.44 -7.40
C GLN A 184 4.65 13.55 -8.23
N PHE A 185 4.39 14.80 -7.89
CA PHE A 185 4.97 15.94 -8.59
C PHE A 185 5.24 17.11 -7.66
N SER A 186 6.17 17.96 -8.08
CA SER A 186 6.45 19.25 -7.48
C SER A 186 6.69 20.27 -8.61
N SER A 187 6.38 21.53 -8.33
CA SER A 187 6.58 22.61 -9.30
C SER A 187 7.23 23.82 -8.67
N ASP A 188 8.13 24.46 -9.42
CA ASP A 188 8.76 25.70 -8.96
C ASP A 188 7.76 26.87 -9.00
N GLY A 189 7.68 27.60 -7.89
CA GLY A 189 6.96 28.87 -7.79
C GLY A 189 5.44 28.73 -7.66
N ALA A 190 4.69 29.19 -8.65
CA ALA A 190 3.22 29.30 -8.57
C ALA A 190 2.51 27.93 -8.74
N ASP A 191 1.22 27.90 -8.43
CA ASP A 191 0.38 26.71 -8.55
C ASP A 191 0.36 26.14 -9.98
N VAL A 192 0.14 24.83 -10.05
CA VAL A 192 0.02 24.07 -11.30
C VAL A 192 -1.33 23.37 -11.38
N GLY A 193 -1.92 23.34 -12.56
CA GLY A 193 -3.10 22.53 -12.82
C GLY A 193 -2.70 21.07 -13.00
N PHE A 194 -3.43 20.14 -12.39
CA PHE A 194 -3.23 18.71 -12.62
C PHE A 194 -4.57 18.00 -12.72
N GLY A 195 -4.69 17.05 -13.64
CA GLY A 195 -5.87 16.20 -13.79
C GLY A 195 -5.54 14.93 -14.58
N VAL A 196 -6.42 13.93 -14.49
CA VAL A 196 -6.30 12.66 -15.19
C VAL A 196 -7.53 12.43 -16.06
N PHE A 197 -7.30 12.08 -17.32
CA PHE A 197 -8.34 11.89 -18.32
C PHE A 197 -8.20 10.51 -18.96
N LEU A 198 -9.27 10.03 -19.59
CA LEU A 198 -9.31 8.77 -20.31
C LEU A 198 -9.73 9.02 -21.77
N LYS A 199 -8.95 8.48 -22.71
CA LYS A 199 -9.28 8.44 -24.14
C LYS A 199 -9.23 7.02 -24.68
N THR A 200 -9.94 6.77 -25.78
CA THR A 200 -10.16 5.41 -26.30
C THR A 200 -8.94 4.80 -27.00
N LYS A 201 -8.05 5.62 -27.58
CA LYS A 201 -6.90 5.15 -28.38
C LYS A 201 -5.71 6.10 -28.26
N MET A 202 -4.51 5.55 -28.42
CA MET A 202 -3.31 6.33 -28.68
C MET A 202 -3.46 7.08 -30.01
N GLY A 203 -2.96 8.32 -30.08
CA GLY A 203 -3.13 9.15 -31.26
C GLY A 203 -2.84 10.63 -30.99
N GLU A 204 -3.32 11.50 -31.87
CA GLU A 204 -3.13 12.94 -31.75
C GLU A 204 -3.61 13.47 -30.39
N ARG A 205 -2.98 14.56 -29.95
CA ARG A 205 -3.30 15.22 -28.69
C ARG A 205 -4.73 15.74 -28.72
N GLN A 206 -5.57 15.17 -27.86
CA GLN A 206 -6.96 15.60 -27.67
C GLN A 206 -7.05 16.75 -26.67
N ARG A 207 -8.06 17.60 -26.82
CA ARG A 207 -8.36 18.64 -25.84
C ARG A 207 -8.99 18.00 -24.60
N ALA A 208 -8.82 18.61 -23.42
CA ALA A 208 -9.40 18.07 -22.17
C ALA A 208 -10.90 17.82 -22.29
N GLY A 209 -11.67 18.74 -22.87
CA GLY A 209 -13.12 18.58 -23.04
C GLY A 209 -13.57 17.51 -24.04
N GLU A 210 -12.64 16.87 -24.75
CA GLU A 210 -12.92 15.74 -25.65
C GLU A 210 -12.63 14.38 -24.99
N MET A 211 -11.95 14.39 -23.84
CA MET A 211 -11.59 13.19 -23.08
C MET A 211 -12.55 13.00 -21.89
N ALA A 212 -12.75 11.76 -21.45
CA ALA A 212 -13.52 11.49 -20.25
C ALA A 212 -12.69 11.89 -19.01
N GLU A 213 -13.27 12.66 -18.09
CA GLU A 213 -12.58 13.04 -16.85
C GLU A 213 -12.56 11.86 -15.88
N VAL A 214 -11.37 11.45 -15.46
CA VAL A 214 -11.19 10.44 -14.39
C VAL A 214 -10.91 11.16 -13.07
N LEU A 215 -10.01 12.15 -13.11
CA LEU A 215 -9.74 13.10 -12.05
C LEU A 215 -9.82 14.51 -12.64
N PRO A 216 -10.88 15.28 -12.33
CA PRO A 216 -11.03 16.64 -12.84
C PRO A 216 -9.80 17.49 -12.55
N SER A 217 -9.46 18.38 -13.49
CA SER A 217 -8.29 19.22 -13.30
C SER A 217 -8.51 20.20 -12.15
N GLN A 218 -7.60 20.19 -11.17
CA GLN A 218 -7.60 21.09 -10.04
C GLN A 218 -6.29 21.88 -9.96
N ARG A 219 -6.31 22.97 -9.20
CA ARG A 219 -5.15 23.82 -8.96
C ARG A 219 -4.44 23.36 -7.69
N TYR A 220 -3.17 23.01 -7.81
CA TYR A 220 -2.36 22.49 -6.71
C TYR A 220 -1.19 23.40 -6.38
N ASN A 221 -0.93 23.57 -5.09
CA ASN A 221 0.22 24.30 -4.57
C ASN A 221 1.36 23.29 -4.32
N ALA A 222 2.03 22.90 -5.40
CA ALA A 222 3.08 21.87 -5.38
C ALA A 222 4.50 22.42 -5.17
N HIS A 223 4.65 23.68 -4.71
CA HIS A 223 5.96 24.32 -4.52
C HIS A 223 6.52 24.18 -3.11
N MET A 224 5.66 24.19 -2.09
CA MET A 224 6.08 24.00 -0.69
C MET A 224 6.15 22.51 -0.34
N VAL A 225 5.15 21.75 -0.77
CA VAL A 225 4.99 20.33 -0.50
C VAL A 225 4.65 19.65 -1.83
N PRO A 226 5.34 18.55 -2.19
CA PRO A 226 4.96 17.72 -3.31
C PRO A 226 3.52 17.25 -3.20
N GLU A 227 2.86 17.16 -4.34
CA GLU A 227 1.54 16.54 -4.44
C GLU A 227 1.72 15.10 -4.88
N ASP A 228 1.07 14.18 -4.19
CA ASP A 228 0.99 12.79 -4.59
C ASP A 228 -0.44 12.31 -4.62
N GLY A 229 -0.66 11.27 -5.42
CA GLY A 229 -1.96 10.69 -5.59
C GLY A 229 -1.89 9.36 -6.29
N SER A 230 -2.99 8.64 -6.22
CA SER A 230 -3.17 7.43 -7.01
C SER A 230 -4.63 7.21 -7.32
N LEU A 231 -4.90 6.41 -8.35
CA LEU A 231 -6.23 5.93 -8.68
C LEU A 231 -6.16 4.51 -9.24
N THR A 232 -7.25 3.77 -9.12
CA THR A 232 -7.40 2.46 -9.76
C THR A 232 -7.92 2.64 -11.18
N CYS A 233 -7.24 2.03 -12.15
CA CYS A 233 -7.67 2.03 -13.55
C CYS A 233 -8.80 1.00 -13.73
N MET A 234 -10.05 1.45 -13.64
CA MET A 234 -11.24 0.57 -13.70
C MET A 234 -11.61 0.15 -15.12
N GLU A 235 -11.17 0.91 -16.11
CA GLU A 235 -11.44 0.68 -17.53
C GLU A 235 -10.13 0.60 -18.32
N ALA A 236 -10.15 -0.19 -19.39
CA ALA A 236 -9.08 -0.21 -20.37
C ALA A 236 -9.16 1.03 -21.28
N GLY A 237 -8.00 1.55 -21.67
CA GLY A 237 -7.89 2.76 -22.48
C GLY A 237 -6.60 3.51 -22.20
N VAL A 238 -6.48 4.72 -22.72
CA VAL A 238 -5.30 5.55 -22.54
C VAL A 238 -5.56 6.60 -21.48
N TYR A 239 -4.91 6.45 -20.33
CA TYR A 239 -4.96 7.40 -19.24
C TYR A 239 -3.95 8.53 -19.52
N VAL A 240 -4.44 9.77 -19.51
CA VAL A 240 -3.67 10.97 -19.80
C VAL A 240 -3.54 11.79 -18.53
N LEU A 241 -2.34 11.84 -17.95
CA LEU A 241 -2.04 12.72 -16.82
C LEU A 241 -1.54 14.04 -17.38
N ARG A 242 -2.26 15.13 -17.09
CA ARG A 242 -2.03 16.44 -17.71
C ARG A 242 -1.67 17.49 -16.66
N PHE A 243 -0.52 18.13 -16.86
CA PHE A 243 -0.04 19.29 -16.12
C PHE A 243 -0.32 20.57 -16.91
N ASP A 244 -1.04 21.52 -16.32
CA ASP A 244 -1.52 22.72 -16.97
C ASP A 244 -0.96 24.00 -16.32
N ASN A 245 -0.34 24.87 -17.12
CA ASN A 245 0.26 26.13 -16.66
C ASN A 245 -0.55 27.37 -17.11
N THR A 246 -1.87 27.29 -17.04
CA THR A 246 -2.76 28.43 -17.30
C THR A 246 -2.85 29.42 -16.13
N TYR A 247 -2.44 29.03 -14.92
CA TYR A 247 -2.54 29.87 -13.72
C TYR A 247 -1.38 30.85 -13.50
N SER A 248 -0.31 30.77 -14.31
CA SER A 248 0.86 31.63 -14.13
C SER A 248 0.78 32.93 -14.90
N PHE A 249 1.11 34.03 -14.21
CA PHE A 249 0.95 35.38 -14.74
C PHE A 249 2.10 35.83 -15.67
N VAL A 250 3.32 35.29 -15.53
CA VAL A 250 4.49 35.87 -16.23
C VAL A 250 5.52 34.89 -16.79
N HIS A 251 5.66 33.65 -16.31
CA HIS A 251 6.79 32.78 -16.70
C HIS A 251 6.40 31.33 -17.03
N ALA A 252 7.27 30.67 -17.81
CA ALA A 252 7.31 29.22 -17.92
C ALA A 252 7.55 28.58 -16.54
N LYS A 253 7.07 27.36 -16.35
CA LYS A 253 7.13 26.65 -15.09
C LYS A 253 7.88 25.34 -15.24
N LYS A 254 8.81 25.09 -14.34
CA LYS A 254 9.42 23.76 -14.21
C LYS A 254 8.53 22.88 -13.34
N VAL A 255 8.14 21.73 -13.86
CA VAL A 255 7.40 20.69 -13.14
C VAL A 255 8.25 19.43 -13.14
N SER A 256 8.53 18.90 -11.95
CA SER A 256 9.24 17.62 -11.77
C SER A 256 8.24 16.58 -11.28
N PHE A 257 8.21 15.41 -11.88
CA PHE A 257 7.21 14.40 -11.58
C PHE A 257 7.71 12.97 -11.83
N THR A 258 7.03 12.02 -11.21
CA THR A 258 7.16 10.58 -11.42
C THR A 258 5.76 9.99 -11.55
N VAL A 259 5.56 9.07 -12.49
CA VAL A 259 4.29 8.35 -12.68
C VAL A 259 4.59 6.87 -12.86
N GLU A 260 3.95 6.04 -12.05
CA GLU A 260 4.17 4.59 -12.01
C GLU A 260 2.83 3.86 -12.20
N VAL A 261 2.85 2.76 -12.97
CA VAL A 261 1.72 1.83 -13.08
C VAL A 261 2.02 0.62 -12.21
N LEU A 262 1.24 0.43 -11.17
CA LEU A 262 1.35 -0.67 -10.22
C LEU A 262 0.42 -1.80 -10.68
N LEU A 263 1.00 -2.85 -11.23
CA LEU A 263 0.25 -3.98 -11.80
C LEU A 263 -0.22 -4.94 -10.70
N PRO A 264 -1.42 -5.53 -10.83
CA PRO A 264 -1.85 -6.62 -9.95
C PRO A 264 -1.08 -7.90 -10.25
N ASP A 265 -0.88 -8.74 -9.23
CA ASP A 265 -0.40 -10.11 -9.43
C ASP A 265 -1.52 -11.01 -9.93
N GLU A 266 -1.36 -11.58 -11.13
CA GLU A 266 -2.37 -12.46 -11.76
C GLU A 266 -2.69 -13.69 -10.90
N GLY A 267 -1.72 -14.23 -10.18
CA GLY A 267 -1.89 -15.39 -9.31
C GLY A 267 -2.79 -15.10 -8.10
N MET A 268 -2.81 -13.85 -7.62
CA MET A 268 -3.68 -13.41 -6.52
C MET A 268 -5.07 -12.95 -6.98
N GLN A 269 -5.25 -12.60 -8.26
CA GLN A 269 -6.57 -12.25 -8.80
C GLN A 269 -7.57 -13.41 -8.76
N LYS A 270 -7.10 -14.66 -8.65
CA LYS A 270 -7.99 -15.81 -8.44
C LYS A 270 -8.87 -15.69 -7.19
N TYR A 271 -8.48 -14.86 -6.22
CA TYR A 271 -9.22 -14.61 -4.98
C TYR A 271 -10.26 -13.48 -5.11
N ASP A 272 -10.38 -12.80 -6.26
CA ASP A 272 -11.20 -11.58 -6.45
C ASP A 272 -12.66 -11.68 -5.96
N LYS A 273 -13.25 -12.88 -6.00
CA LYS A 273 -14.63 -13.12 -5.52
C LYS A 273 -14.76 -13.07 -3.99
N GLU A 274 -13.68 -13.33 -3.28
CA GLU A 274 -13.59 -13.34 -1.81
C GLU A 274 -12.94 -12.06 -1.27
N LEU A 275 -12.32 -11.26 -2.13
CA LEU A 275 -11.76 -9.96 -1.77
C LEU A 275 -12.87 -8.92 -1.60
N THR A 276 -12.72 -8.12 -0.53
CA THR A 276 -13.67 -7.06 -0.21
C THR A 276 -13.49 -5.84 -1.12
N PRO A 277 -14.56 -5.11 -1.49
CA PRO A 277 -14.42 -3.81 -2.12
C PRO A 277 -13.60 -2.83 -1.26
N VAL A 278 -12.96 -1.86 -1.91
CA VAL A 278 -12.24 -0.76 -1.25
C VAL A 278 -13.21 0.32 -0.81
#